data_AF-A0A0P7I3V0-F1
#
_entry.id   AF-A0A0P7I3V0-F1
#
_cell.length_a   1.000
_cell.length_b   1.000
_cell.length_c   1.000
_cell.angle_alpha   90.00
_cell.angle_beta   90.00
_cell.angle_gamma   90.00
#
_symmetry.space_group_name_H-M   'P 1'
#
loop_
_entity.id
_entity.type
_entity.pdbx_description
1 polymer ?
#
loop_
_entity_poly.entity_id
_entity_poly.type
_entity_poly.pdbx_seq_one_letter_code
_entity_poly.pdbx_strand_id
1 'polypeptide(L)'
;MYPFLRMIKELAKNANASPLPVTGTHVSHHRCWPWDLDLWRELNNGRTLTLYDLGRIPLARRTGLTRVLLKNRWGLTMAGASVRYRKRIKMFERVEMHSRLVGWDDRFFYVEQSMWKGDDCANQIVYRSAVTDRNGIVSTDRVREALGHVDRPPQLPSWVQAWIDADAMRPWPPEQSPHEAQAENSAANMA
;
A
#
# COMPACT_ATOMS: atom_id res chain seq x y z
N MET A 1 15.41 7.81 0.33
CA MET A 1 14.96 8.99 -0.45
C MET A 1 13.79 8.63 -1.35
N TYR A 2 12.70 9.39 -1.34
CA TYR A 2 11.52 9.11 -2.18
C TYR A 2 11.82 9.32 -3.69
N PRO A 3 11.26 8.51 -4.63
CA PRO A 3 11.60 8.57 -6.04
C PRO A 3 10.82 9.67 -6.80
N PHE A 4 10.93 10.94 -6.36
CA PHE A 4 10.14 12.06 -6.88
C PHE A 4 10.18 12.21 -8.41
N LEU A 5 11.37 12.13 -9.02
CA LEU A 5 11.52 12.22 -10.48
C LEU A 5 10.75 11.11 -11.22
N ARG A 6 10.78 9.89 -10.67
CA ARG A 6 10.05 8.74 -11.24
C ARG A 6 8.54 8.91 -11.02
N MET A 7 8.13 9.43 -9.86
CA MET A 7 6.72 9.73 -9.59
C MET A 7 6.17 10.78 -10.55
N ILE A 8 6.86 11.91 -10.72
CA ILE A 8 6.47 12.96 -11.68
C ILE A 8 6.37 12.38 -13.09
N LYS A 9 7.35 11.57 -13.50
CA LYS A 9 7.33 10.86 -14.79
C LYS A 9 6.09 9.96 -14.94
N GLU A 10 5.78 9.13 -13.96
CA GLU A 10 4.62 8.23 -14.03
C GLU A 10 3.29 9.00 -14.07
N LEU A 11 3.19 10.09 -13.31
CA LEU A 11 2.03 10.97 -13.35
C LEU A 11 1.88 11.68 -14.69
N ALA A 12 2.98 12.17 -15.29
CA ALA A 12 2.96 12.80 -16.60
C ALA A 12 2.60 11.78 -17.70
N LYS A 13 3.23 10.59 -17.68
CA LYS A 13 2.98 9.51 -18.63
C LYS A 13 1.51 9.06 -18.61
N ASN A 14 0.91 8.98 -17.43
CA ASN A 14 -0.48 8.54 -17.26
C ASN A 14 -1.48 9.71 -17.17
N ALA A 15 -1.06 10.95 -17.46
CA ALA A 15 -1.94 12.12 -17.34
C ALA A 15 -3.16 12.06 -18.26
N ASN A 16 -2.97 11.50 -19.46
CA ASN A 16 -3.98 11.35 -20.51
C ASN A 16 -4.39 9.87 -20.73
N ALA A 17 -3.96 8.97 -19.85
CA ALA A 17 -4.36 7.57 -19.95
C ALA A 17 -5.86 7.43 -19.66
N SER A 18 -6.52 6.50 -20.35
CA SER A 18 -7.95 6.25 -20.14
C SER A 18 -8.24 5.97 -18.66
N PRO A 19 -9.36 6.52 -18.13
CA PRO A 19 -9.82 6.20 -16.78
C PRO A 19 -9.93 4.70 -16.58
N LEU A 20 -9.72 4.25 -15.34
CA LEU A 20 -9.93 2.87 -14.94
C LEU A 20 -11.22 2.78 -14.11
N PRO A 21 -11.96 1.67 -14.21
CA PRO A 21 -12.98 1.37 -13.21
C PRO A 21 -12.32 1.26 -11.83
N VAL A 22 -13.10 1.43 -10.76
CA VAL A 22 -12.61 1.42 -9.36
C VAL A 22 -11.84 0.14 -9.03
N THR A 23 -12.27 -1.01 -9.55
CA THR A 23 -11.62 -2.32 -9.42
C THR A 23 -10.67 -2.67 -10.57
N GLY A 24 -10.41 -1.71 -11.47
CA GLY A 24 -9.50 -1.86 -12.59
C GLY A 24 -8.05 -2.06 -12.15
N THR A 25 -7.27 -2.73 -12.99
CA THR A 25 -5.84 -2.96 -12.73
C THR A 25 -5.00 -1.93 -13.48
N HIS A 26 -4.16 -1.21 -12.73
CA HIS A 26 -3.12 -0.37 -13.29
C HIS A 26 -1.84 -1.17 -13.47
N VAL A 27 -1.31 -1.19 -14.70
CA VAL A 27 -0.03 -1.82 -15.03
C VAL A 27 1.00 -0.73 -15.34
N SER A 28 2.13 -0.78 -14.63
CA SER A 28 3.27 0.12 -14.83
C SER A 28 4.56 -0.69 -14.99
N HIS A 29 5.60 -0.05 -15.53
CA HIS A 29 6.87 -0.70 -15.78
C HIS A 29 8.02 0.14 -15.24
N HIS A 30 8.88 -0.49 -14.45
CA HIS A 30 9.97 0.18 -13.78
C HIS A 30 11.27 -0.60 -13.92
N ARG A 31 12.39 0.09 -13.70
CA ARG A 31 13.72 -0.52 -13.67
C ARG A 31 14.30 -0.36 -12.27
N CYS A 32 14.96 -1.38 -11.78
CA CYS A 32 15.73 -1.33 -10.53
C CYS A 32 17.03 -0.57 -10.79
N TRP A 33 17.26 0.54 -10.08
CA TRP A 33 18.45 1.37 -10.25
C TRP A 33 19.47 1.10 -9.13
N PRO A 34 20.75 1.50 -9.30
CA PRO A 34 21.79 1.26 -8.29
C PRO A 34 21.44 1.74 -6.88
N TRP A 35 20.76 2.89 -6.76
CA TRP A 35 20.31 3.46 -5.47
C TRP A 35 19.03 2.83 -4.92
N ASP A 36 18.43 1.87 -5.64
CA ASP A 36 17.34 1.07 -5.12
C ASP A 36 17.85 -0.18 -4.37
N LEU A 37 19.15 -0.46 -4.42
CA LEU A 37 19.77 -1.66 -3.86
C LEU A 37 20.11 -1.51 -2.37
N ASP A 38 20.24 -2.65 -1.68
CA ASP A 38 20.88 -2.77 -0.38
C ASP A 38 22.32 -3.32 -0.47
N LEU A 39 22.91 -3.61 0.69
CA LEU A 39 24.27 -4.18 0.82
C LEU A 39 24.42 -5.55 0.15
N TRP A 40 23.33 -6.28 -0.08
CA TRP A 40 23.31 -7.58 -0.75
C TRP A 40 23.18 -7.46 -2.28
N ARG A 41 23.25 -6.23 -2.81
CA ARG A 41 23.16 -5.91 -4.25
C ARG A 41 21.83 -6.36 -4.87
N GLU A 42 20.78 -6.38 -4.07
CA GLU A 42 19.39 -6.65 -4.48
C GLU A 42 18.48 -5.49 -4.08
N LEU A 43 17.30 -5.43 -4.69
CA LEU A 43 16.30 -4.41 -4.37
C LEU A 43 16.01 -4.44 -2.87
N ASN A 44 16.27 -3.31 -2.21
CA ASN A 44 16.03 -3.19 -0.78
C ASN A 44 14.53 -3.41 -0.45
N ASN A 45 14.24 -4.16 0.62
CA ASN A 45 12.87 -4.48 1.00
C ASN A 45 12.04 -3.24 1.34
N GLY A 46 12.58 -2.30 2.12
CA GLY A 46 11.90 -1.02 2.39
C GLY A 46 11.73 -0.17 1.13
N ARG A 47 12.69 -0.24 0.21
CA ARG A 47 12.61 0.42 -1.09
C ARG A 47 11.49 -0.17 -1.95
N THR A 48 11.23 -1.47 -1.87
CA THR A 48 10.13 -2.14 -2.57
C THR A 48 8.78 -1.46 -2.26
N LEU A 49 8.50 -1.19 -0.98
CA LEU A 49 7.28 -0.49 -0.56
C LEU A 49 7.20 0.93 -1.13
N THR A 50 8.32 1.64 -1.19
CA THR A 50 8.36 2.97 -1.79
C THR A 50 8.13 2.90 -3.30
N LEU A 51 8.65 1.88 -3.99
CA LEU A 51 8.43 1.72 -5.42
C LEU A 51 6.98 1.38 -5.75
N TYR A 52 6.27 0.68 -4.86
CA TYR A 52 4.84 0.42 -5.03
C TYR A 52 3.98 1.68 -5.14
N ASP A 53 4.41 2.80 -4.56
CA ASP A 53 3.72 4.07 -4.77
C ASP A 53 3.67 4.49 -6.25
N LEU A 54 4.70 4.13 -7.04
CA LEU A 54 4.74 4.40 -8.47
C LEU A 54 3.60 3.71 -9.25
N GLY A 55 3.00 2.66 -8.69
CA GLY A 55 1.79 2.03 -9.24
C GLY A 55 0.50 2.54 -8.58
N ARG A 56 0.49 2.69 -7.25
CA ARG A 56 -0.73 3.04 -6.48
C ARG A 56 -1.17 4.49 -6.69
N ILE A 57 -0.25 5.43 -6.82
CA ILE A 57 -0.61 6.84 -7.01
C ILE A 57 -1.21 7.07 -8.41
N PRO A 58 -0.64 6.54 -9.51
CA PRO A 58 -1.31 6.58 -10.81
C PRO A 58 -2.64 5.82 -10.83
N LEU A 59 -2.76 4.68 -10.13
CA LEU A 59 -4.05 3.98 -9.96
C LEU A 59 -5.09 4.90 -9.31
N ALA A 60 -4.77 5.56 -8.20
CA ALA A 60 -5.67 6.49 -7.51
C ALA A 60 -6.08 7.67 -8.42
N ARG A 61 -5.17 8.15 -9.28
CA ARG A 61 -5.51 9.20 -10.26
C ARG A 61 -6.46 8.69 -11.33
N ARG A 62 -6.19 7.51 -11.90
CA ARG A 62 -6.96 6.93 -13.02
C ARG A 62 -8.34 6.42 -12.60
N THR A 63 -8.52 6.06 -11.33
CA THR A 63 -9.82 5.67 -10.75
C THR A 63 -10.63 6.86 -10.23
N GLY A 64 -10.10 8.10 -10.33
CA GLY A 64 -10.76 9.31 -9.86
C GLY A 64 -10.60 9.59 -8.36
N LEU A 65 -10.02 8.67 -7.59
CA LEU A 65 -9.80 8.82 -6.14
C LEU A 65 -9.01 10.08 -5.81
N THR A 66 -7.92 10.38 -6.53
CA THR A 66 -7.14 11.60 -6.28
C THR A 66 -7.98 12.87 -6.38
N ARG A 67 -8.91 12.95 -7.35
CA ARG A 67 -9.81 14.12 -7.50
C ARG A 67 -10.77 14.22 -6.32
N VAL A 68 -11.33 13.09 -5.88
CA VAL A 68 -12.24 13.03 -4.73
C VAL A 68 -11.54 13.45 -3.44
N LEU A 69 -10.32 12.95 -3.21
CA LEU A 69 -9.52 13.30 -2.05
C LEU A 69 -9.24 14.82 -2.01
N LEU A 70 -8.80 15.39 -3.13
CA LEU A 70 -8.52 16.82 -3.25
C LEU A 70 -9.78 17.68 -3.03
N LYS A 71 -10.90 17.33 -3.69
CA LYS A 71 -12.17 18.08 -3.61
C LYS A 71 -12.69 18.14 -2.17
N ASN A 72 -12.57 17.04 -1.42
CA ASN A 72 -13.10 16.92 -0.06
C ASN A 72 -12.06 17.23 1.03
N ARG A 73 -10.83 17.59 0.66
CA ARG A 73 -9.70 17.79 1.59
C ARG A 73 -9.44 16.56 2.46
N TRP A 74 -9.53 15.38 1.85
CA TRP A 74 -9.25 14.12 2.51
C TRP A 74 -7.80 13.68 2.32
N GLY A 75 -7.24 13.05 3.34
CA GLY A 75 -5.96 12.37 3.33
C GLY A 75 -6.10 10.87 3.03
N LEU A 76 -4.98 10.25 2.70
CA LEU A 76 -4.86 8.79 2.56
C LEU A 76 -3.77 8.32 3.52
N THR A 77 -4.08 7.30 4.32
CA THR A 77 -3.12 6.69 5.24
C THR A 77 -3.10 5.17 5.09
N MET A 78 -1.97 4.56 5.43
CA MET A 78 -1.81 3.10 5.46
C MET A 78 -1.94 2.63 6.90
N ALA A 79 -2.95 1.81 7.17
CA ALA A 79 -3.21 1.22 8.48
C ALA A 79 -2.52 -0.14 8.66
N GLY A 80 -2.09 -0.77 7.56
CA GLY A 80 -1.36 -2.03 7.60
C GLY A 80 -0.86 -2.44 6.22
N ALA A 81 0.15 -3.29 6.21
CA ALA A 81 0.65 -3.92 5.00
C ALA A 81 1.12 -5.34 5.30
N SER A 82 0.81 -6.27 4.40
CA SER A 82 1.35 -7.63 4.42
C SER A 82 2.07 -7.88 3.11
N VAL A 83 3.38 -8.11 3.20
CA VAL A 83 4.27 -8.24 2.06
C VAL A 83 4.88 -9.62 2.01
N ARG A 84 5.02 -10.15 0.79
CA ARG A 84 5.65 -11.43 0.49
C ARG A 84 6.72 -11.21 -0.56
N TYR A 85 7.96 -11.59 -0.22
CA TYR A 85 9.10 -11.60 -1.13
C TYR A 85 9.38 -13.04 -1.56
N ARG A 86 9.47 -13.29 -2.87
CA ARG A 86 9.66 -14.65 -3.43
C ARG A 86 10.88 -14.73 -4.34
N LYS A 87 11.17 -13.71 -5.14
CA LYS A 87 12.37 -13.64 -5.96
C LYS A 87 13.09 -12.31 -5.82
N ARG A 88 14.42 -12.38 -5.93
CA ARG A 88 15.30 -11.21 -5.89
C ARG A 88 15.16 -10.41 -7.18
N ILE A 89 15.13 -9.09 -7.04
CA ILE A 89 15.24 -8.13 -8.15
C ILE A 89 16.62 -7.52 -8.10
N LYS A 90 17.39 -7.66 -9.18
CA LYS A 90 18.78 -7.20 -9.31
C LYS A 90 18.84 -5.88 -10.06
N MET A 91 20.00 -5.23 -9.98
CA MET A 91 20.30 -4.00 -10.69
C MET A 91 19.95 -4.10 -12.18
N PHE A 92 19.30 -3.07 -12.71
CA PHE A 92 18.83 -2.90 -14.09
C PHE A 92 17.77 -3.88 -14.60
N GLU A 93 17.34 -4.83 -13.77
CA GLU A 93 16.18 -5.65 -14.11
C GLU A 93 14.94 -4.77 -14.24
N ARG A 94 14.11 -5.11 -15.24
CA ARG A 94 12.81 -4.49 -15.45
C ARG A 94 11.77 -5.28 -14.66
N VAL A 95 10.88 -4.56 -14.01
CA VAL A 95 9.74 -5.12 -13.31
C VAL A 95 8.45 -4.56 -13.90
N GLU A 96 7.49 -5.45 -14.14
CA GLU A 96 6.11 -5.09 -14.41
C GLU A 96 5.35 -5.06 -13.10
N MET A 97 4.66 -3.96 -12.82
CA MET A 97 3.94 -3.76 -11.58
C MET A 97 2.45 -3.71 -11.85
N HIS A 98 1.70 -4.56 -11.16
CA HIS A 98 0.23 -4.56 -11.18
C HIS A 98 -0.27 -3.95 -9.89
N SER A 99 -1.23 -3.04 -9.97
CA SER A 99 -1.85 -2.40 -8.81
C SER A 99 -3.36 -2.36 -9.00
N ARG A 100 -4.13 -2.85 -8.02
CA ARG A 100 -5.59 -2.87 -8.08
C ARG A 100 -6.22 -2.75 -6.70
N LEU A 101 -7.42 -2.20 -6.64
CA LEU A 101 -8.28 -2.31 -5.46
C LEU A 101 -8.93 -3.69 -5.48
N VAL A 102 -8.70 -4.50 -4.44
CA VAL A 102 -9.30 -5.84 -4.34
C VAL A 102 -10.64 -5.85 -3.61
N GLY A 103 -10.90 -4.84 -2.79
CA GLY A 103 -12.18 -4.67 -2.10
C GLY A 103 -12.07 -3.69 -0.96
N TRP A 104 -13.12 -3.64 -0.14
CA TRP A 104 -13.23 -2.74 1.00
C TRP A 104 -14.19 -3.33 2.04
N ASP A 105 -14.02 -2.91 3.29
CA ASP A 105 -14.99 -3.07 4.38
C ASP A 105 -15.56 -1.69 4.74
N ASP A 106 -16.22 -1.52 5.90
CA ASP A 106 -16.82 -0.25 6.32
C ASP A 106 -15.81 0.89 6.52
N ARG A 107 -14.55 0.57 6.81
CA ARG A 107 -13.50 1.51 7.24
C ARG A 107 -12.29 1.56 6.32
N PHE A 108 -11.98 0.47 5.64
CA PHE A 108 -10.71 0.28 4.94
C PHE A 108 -10.89 -0.19 3.50
N PHE A 109 -10.02 0.34 2.65
CA PHE A 109 -9.80 -0.13 1.29
C PHE A 109 -8.59 -1.06 1.25
N TYR A 110 -8.73 -2.19 0.55
CA TYR A 110 -7.69 -3.18 0.38
C TYR A 110 -7.10 -3.09 -1.02
N VAL A 111 -5.82 -2.73 -1.11
CA VAL A 111 -5.10 -2.56 -2.37
C VAL A 111 -4.05 -3.64 -2.50
N GLU A 112 -4.12 -4.41 -3.57
CA GLU A 112 -3.11 -5.41 -3.91
C GLU A 112 -2.15 -4.83 -4.95
N GLN A 113 -0.86 -5.06 -4.72
CA GLN A 113 0.16 -4.79 -5.72
C GLN A 113 1.13 -5.95 -5.85
N SER A 114 1.70 -6.13 -7.04
CA SER A 114 2.68 -7.17 -7.30
C SER A 114 3.73 -6.68 -8.30
N MET A 115 4.97 -7.19 -8.18
CA MET A 115 6.05 -6.97 -9.15
C MET A 115 6.44 -8.29 -9.81
N TRP A 116 6.50 -8.28 -11.14
CA TRP A 116 6.76 -9.44 -11.98
C TRP A 116 8.03 -9.26 -12.81
N LYS A 117 8.76 -10.37 -12.98
CA LYS A 117 9.94 -10.51 -13.84
C LYS A 117 9.64 -11.54 -14.93
N GLY A 118 9.06 -11.09 -16.04
CA GLY A 118 8.42 -12.02 -16.98
C GLY A 118 7.28 -12.74 -16.27
N ASP A 119 7.24 -14.07 -16.36
CA ASP A 119 6.18 -14.89 -15.75
C ASP A 119 6.36 -15.11 -14.24
N ASP A 120 7.48 -14.64 -13.66
CA ASP A 120 7.80 -14.84 -12.26
C ASP A 120 7.34 -13.68 -11.38
N CYS A 121 6.39 -13.93 -10.47
CA CYS A 121 6.05 -12.97 -9.42
C CYS A 121 7.19 -12.88 -8.40
N ALA A 122 7.87 -11.73 -8.36
CA ALA A 122 9.00 -11.48 -7.49
C ALA A 122 8.57 -11.10 -6.08
N ASN A 123 7.55 -10.26 -5.96
CA ASN A 123 6.95 -9.88 -4.69
C ASN A 123 5.49 -9.44 -4.86
N GLN A 124 4.74 -9.55 -3.77
CA GLN A 124 3.32 -9.21 -3.69
C GLN A 124 3.06 -8.54 -2.34
N ILE A 125 2.19 -7.55 -2.33
CA ILE A 125 1.78 -6.82 -1.14
C ILE A 125 0.28 -6.57 -1.15
N VAL A 126 -0.34 -6.66 0.02
CA VAL A 126 -1.67 -6.10 0.28
C VAL A 126 -1.54 -4.96 1.29
N TYR A 127 -2.21 -3.86 1.00
CA TYR A 127 -2.33 -2.72 1.89
C TYR A 127 -3.73 -2.64 2.47
N ARG A 128 -3.83 -2.36 3.77
CA ARG A 128 -5.03 -1.81 4.40
C ARG A 128 -4.86 -0.30 4.42
N SER A 129 -5.71 0.40 3.67
CA SER A 129 -5.66 1.85 3.55
C SER A 129 -6.94 2.49 4.06
N ALA A 130 -6.82 3.65 4.68
CA ALA A 130 -7.95 4.45 5.14
C ALA A 130 -7.91 5.83 4.50
N VAL A 131 -9.10 6.38 4.26
CA VAL A 131 -9.26 7.80 3.94
C VAL A 131 -9.53 8.55 5.22
N THR A 132 -8.92 9.72 5.40
CA THR A 132 -9.06 10.52 6.61
C THR A 132 -9.49 11.95 6.31
N ASP A 133 -10.19 12.57 7.25
CA ASP A 133 -10.42 14.01 7.28
C ASP A 133 -9.99 14.57 8.66
N ARG A 134 -10.31 15.84 8.92
CA ARG A 134 -9.98 16.51 10.20
C ARG A 134 -10.61 15.84 11.44
N ASN A 135 -11.62 14.99 11.26
CA ASN A 135 -12.36 14.30 12.31
C ASN A 135 -11.96 12.81 12.45
N GLY A 136 -10.99 12.32 11.66
CA GLY A 136 -10.53 10.94 11.70
C GLY A 136 -10.82 10.17 10.42
N ILE A 137 -11.14 8.87 10.54
CA ILE A 137 -11.37 7.98 9.40
C ILE A 137 -12.73 8.29 8.75
N VAL A 138 -12.72 8.48 7.44
CA VAL A 138 -13.92 8.59 6.60
C VAL A 138 -14.35 7.17 6.19
N SER A 139 -15.62 6.82 6.37
CA SER A 139 -16.14 5.51 5.97
C SER A 139 -15.97 5.27 4.46
N THR A 140 -15.80 4.01 4.08
CA THR A 140 -15.61 3.65 2.67
C THR A 140 -16.83 4.00 1.84
N ASP A 141 -18.04 3.91 2.40
CA ASP A 141 -19.29 4.32 1.73
C ASP A 141 -19.29 5.80 1.34
N ARG A 142 -18.89 6.70 2.24
CA ARG A 142 -18.79 8.14 1.91
C ARG A 142 -17.78 8.39 0.79
N VAL A 143 -16.68 7.64 0.78
CA VAL A 143 -15.67 7.75 -0.27
C VAL A 143 -16.20 7.23 -1.61
N ARG A 144 -16.93 6.10 -1.58
CA ARG A 144 -17.56 5.44 -2.72
C ARG A 144 -18.67 6.29 -3.34
N GLU A 145 -19.53 6.88 -2.51
CA GLU A 145 -20.52 7.87 -2.94
C GLU A 145 -19.85 9.06 -3.64
N ALA A 146 -18.77 9.60 -3.07
CA ALA A 146 -18.03 10.71 -3.66
C ALA A 146 -17.31 10.33 -4.97
N LEU A 147 -16.97 9.05 -5.16
CA LEU A 147 -16.47 8.48 -6.41
C LEU A 147 -17.57 8.22 -7.44
N GLY A 148 -18.85 8.31 -7.06
CA GLY A 148 -19.98 7.89 -7.90
C GLY A 148 -20.05 6.38 -8.09
N HIS A 149 -19.51 5.60 -7.15
CA HIS A 149 -19.51 4.15 -7.17
C HIS A 149 -20.38 3.62 -6.03
N VAL A 150 -21.52 3.02 -6.35
CA VAL A 150 -22.53 2.60 -5.36
C VAL A 150 -22.67 1.08 -5.25
N ASP A 151 -21.84 0.32 -5.96
CA ASP A 151 -21.91 -1.16 -5.99
C ASP A 151 -21.56 -1.77 -4.65
N ARG A 152 -22.07 -2.94 -4.28
CA ARG A 152 -21.70 -3.58 -3.01
C ARG A 152 -20.19 -3.90 -2.94
N PRO A 153 -19.61 -3.99 -1.72
CA PRO A 153 -18.25 -4.49 -1.57
C PRO A 153 -18.09 -5.84 -2.28
N PRO A 154 -17.06 -6.00 -3.12
CA PRO A 154 -16.75 -7.31 -3.68
C PRO A 154 -16.33 -8.23 -2.54
N GLN A 155 -16.59 -9.53 -2.70
CA GLN A 155 -16.06 -10.52 -1.76
C GLN A 155 -14.53 -10.48 -1.81
N LEU A 156 -13.91 -10.21 -0.66
CA LEU A 156 -12.46 -10.23 -0.55
C LEU A 156 -11.92 -11.64 -0.80
N PRO A 157 -10.74 -11.79 -1.44
CA PRO A 157 -10.07 -13.07 -1.53
C PRO A 157 -9.85 -13.67 -0.14
N SER A 158 -10.03 -14.98 0.00
CA SER A 158 -9.96 -15.67 1.31
C SER A 158 -8.66 -15.42 2.07
N TRP A 159 -7.53 -15.33 1.36
CA TRP A 159 -6.23 -15.05 1.96
C TRP A 159 -6.11 -13.61 2.48
N VAL A 160 -6.82 -12.65 1.87
CA VAL A 160 -6.87 -11.26 2.36
C VAL A 160 -7.72 -11.21 3.63
N GLN A 161 -8.86 -11.91 3.65
CA GLN A 161 -9.70 -12.01 4.84
C GLN A 161 -8.94 -12.66 6.00
N ALA A 162 -8.27 -13.79 5.75
CA ALA A 162 -7.47 -14.47 6.77
C ALA A 162 -6.35 -13.57 7.33
N TRP A 163 -5.74 -12.72 6.48
CA TRP A 163 -4.79 -11.72 6.97
C TRP A 163 -5.46 -10.66 7.85
N ILE A 164 -6.65 -10.18 7.48
CA ILE A 164 -7.42 -9.21 8.28
C ILE A 164 -7.74 -9.78 9.65
N ASP A 165 -8.23 -11.02 9.70
CA ASP A 165 -8.62 -11.70 10.92
C ASP A 165 -7.39 -11.94 11.83
N ALA A 166 -6.29 -12.39 11.25
CA ALA A 166 -5.03 -12.57 11.97
C ALA A 166 -4.45 -11.25 12.51
N ASP A 167 -4.56 -10.16 11.75
CA ASP A 167 -4.07 -8.85 12.16
C ASP A 167 -4.95 -8.23 13.27
N ALA A 168 -6.26 -8.53 13.27
CA ALA A 168 -7.17 -8.13 14.36
C ALA A 168 -6.87 -8.83 15.70
N MET A 169 -6.24 -10.01 15.66
CA MET A 169 -5.76 -10.72 16.84
C MET A 169 -4.40 -10.21 17.33
N ARG A 170 -3.70 -9.36 16.56
CA ARG A 170 -2.38 -8.85 16.95
C ARG A 170 -2.54 -7.76 18.02
N PRO A 171 -1.93 -7.90 19.21
CA PRO A 171 -1.99 -6.86 20.24
C PRO A 171 -1.33 -5.57 19.75
N TRP A 172 -1.97 -4.44 20.05
CA TRP A 172 -1.43 -3.12 19.81
C TRP A 172 -1.78 -2.16 20.97
N PRO A 173 -0.79 -1.53 21.65
CA PRO A 173 0.65 -1.68 21.43
C PRO A 173 1.16 -3.12 21.71
N PRO A 174 2.35 -3.50 21.22
CA PRO A 174 2.93 -4.81 21.52
C PRO A 174 3.07 -5.04 23.03
N GLU A 175 2.84 -6.27 23.48
CA GLU A 175 2.83 -6.63 24.92
C GLU A 175 4.17 -6.35 25.64
N GLN A 176 5.30 -6.46 24.94
CA GLN A 176 6.59 -6.08 25.47
C GLN A 176 6.78 -4.57 25.32
N SER A 177 6.17 -3.79 26.21
CA SER A 177 6.47 -2.37 26.32
C SER A 177 7.90 -2.20 26.86
N PRO A 178 8.82 -1.55 26.12
CA PRO A 178 10.17 -1.26 26.63
C PRO A 178 10.15 -0.33 27.85
N HIS A 179 9.00 0.28 28.17
CA HIS A 179 8.81 1.18 29.30
C HIS A 179 8.28 0.49 30.57
N GLU A 180 7.75 -0.73 30.47
CA GLU A 180 7.30 -1.51 31.64
C GLU A 180 8.45 -2.35 32.22
N ALA A 181 9.30 -2.91 31.36
CA ALA A 181 10.48 -3.70 31.78
C ALA A 181 11.54 -2.88 32.57
N GLN A 182 11.55 -1.55 32.43
CA GLN A 182 12.44 -0.67 33.20
C GLN A 182 11.92 -0.37 34.60
N ALA A 183 10.59 -0.32 34.79
CA ALA A 183 9.99 -0.05 36.09
C ALA A 183 10.22 -1.20 37.08
N GLU A 184 10.15 -2.44 36.61
CA GLU A 184 10.41 -3.63 37.44
C GLU A 184 11.89 -3.75 37.83
N ASN A 185 12.83 -3.48 36.92
CA ASN A 185 14.27 -3.52 37.22
C ASN A 185 14.75 -2.38 38.13
N SER A 186 14.13 -1.19 38.07
CA SER A 186 14.44 -0.10 39.00
C SER A 186 13.88 -0.34 40.40
N ALA A 187 12.72 -1.00 40.53
CA ALA A 187 12.18 -1.40 41.84
C ALA A 187 13.00 -2.52 42.50
N ALA A 188 13.52 -3.48 41.71
CA ALA A 188 14.36 -4.57 42.21
C ALA A 188 15.77 -4.13 42.64
N ASN A 189 16.31 -3.05 42.07
CA ASN A 189 17.62 -2.49 42.46
C ASN A 189 17.54 -1.45 43.61
N MET A 190 16.34 -1.10 44.08
CA MET A 190 16.11 -0.24 45.24
C MET A 190 15.66 -1.02 46.49
N ALA A 191 15.55 -2.34 46.41
CA ALA A 191 15.29 -3.27 47.52
C ALA A 191 16.57 -4.02 47.90
#